data_AF-A0A533SN56-F1
#
_entry.id   AF-A0A533SN56-F1
#
_cell.length_a   1.000
_cell.length_b   1.000
_cell.length_c   1.000
_cell.angle_alpha   90.00
_cell.angle_beta   90.00
_cell.angle_gamma   90.00
#
_symmetry.space_group_name_H-M   'P 1'
#
loop_
_entity.id
_entity.type
_entity.pdbx_description
1 polymer ?
#
loop_
_entity_poly.entity_id
_entity_poly.type
_entity_poly.pdbx_seq_one_letter_code
_entity_poly.pdbx_strand_id
1 'polypeptide(L)'
;MSRKKIYVFLAIGVIVAAALILFLGSRERVTFVIDGKAQSAQVRALTVGGALRAAGIALDERDVLQPQKSALLKANQAIEITQARAVNIQVLPGGETSLLISAGSTAGDLLAEADVALGADDRIWANGERVTAQQELAPGTELALVVRRAQTIELHSGEETQQLTSSAATLGEALSEAGILLAPADRLSPAVETPLDGAMEVELRRAVELTIQVDGGVVRAKSAAETIGEALAEAGVSLQGLDYSLPAEGKGIPADGSLRVVRVREELVIQQTAVPYTTKYENSDQGELDQQQGVVAGVLGIQEWRGRVRYEAGQ
;
A
#
# COMPACT_ATOMS: atom_id res chain seq x y z
N MET A 1 26.07 79.64 -34.09
CA MET A 1 24.68 79.14 -33.89
C MET A 1 23.72 80.29 -34.16
N SER A 2 22.64 80.11 -34.96
CA SER A 2 21.67 81.22 -35.16
C SER A 2 20.95 81.53 -33.85
N ARG A 3 20.63 82.80 -33.58
CA ARG A 3 19.95 83.24 -32.33
C ARG A 3 18.68 82.43 -32.03
N LYS A 4 17.96 81.98 -33.05
CA LYS A 4 16.78 81.10 -32.93
C LYS A 4 17.12 79.73 -32.30
N LYS A 5 18.27 79.13 -32.63
CA LYS A 5 18.70 77.86 -32.02
C LYS A 5 19.00 78.03 -30.53
N ILE A 6 19.57 79.17 -30.12
CA ILE A 6 19.89 79.48 -28.72
C ILE A 6 18.62 79.55 -27.86
N TYR A 7 17.56 80.23 -28.33
CA TYR A 7 16.27 80.28 -27.61
C TYR A 7 15.58 78.92 -27.51
N VAL A 8 15.69 78.06 -28.53
CA VAL A 8 15.17 76.70 -28.48
C VAL A 8 15.91 75.86 -27.43
N PHE A 9 17.23 75.92 -27.38
CA PHE A 9 18.01 75.23 -26.34
C PHE A 9 17.69 75.75 -24.93
N LEU A 10 17.52 77.07 -24.77
CA LEU A 10 17.14 77.68 -23.49
C LEU A 10 15.75 77.22 -23.02
N ALA A 11 14.76 77.20 -23.92
CA ALA A 11 13.41 76.76 -23.60
C ALA A 11 13.35 75.29 -23.20
N ILE A 12 14.09 74.42 -23.91
CA ILE A 12 14.23 73.00 -23.55
C ILE A 12 14.89 72.88 -22.17
N GLY A 13 15.94 73.66 -21.89
CA GLY A 13 16.61 73.66 -20.59
C GLY A 13 15.69 74.03 -19.42
N VAL A 14 14.83 75.04 -19.59
CA VAL A 14 13.87 75.45 -18.56
C VAL A 14 12.80 74.38 -18.31
N ILE A 15 12.29 73.75 -19.37
CA ILE A 15 11.30 72.65 -19.24
C ILE A 15 11.92 71.45 -18.52
N VAL A 16 13.16 71.08 -18.86
CA VAL A 16 13.88 70.00 -18.19
C VAL A 16 14.14 70.34 -16.73
N ALA A 17 14.54 71.58 -16.41
CA ALA A 17 14.76 72.01 -15.03
C ALA A 17 13.46 72.04 -14.20
N ALA A 18 12.36 72.52 -14.76
CA ALA A 18 11.05 72.51 -14.11
C ALA A 18 10.55 71.08 -13.87
N ALA A 19 10.67 70.20 -14.87
CA ALA A 19 10.33 68.78 -14.74
C ALA A 19 11.20 68.08 -13.67
N LEU A 20 12.49 68.41 -13.60
CA LEU A 20 13.40 67.91 -12.57
C LEU A 20 12.98 68.38 -11.17
N ILE A 21 12.67 69.67 -10.99
CA ILE A 21 12.20 70.21 -9.70
C ILE A 21 10.90 69.53 -9.24
N LEU A 22 9.93 69.36 -10.15
CA LEU A 22 8.67 68.65 -9.87
C LEU A 22 8.93 67.20 -9.46
N PHE A 23 9.79 66.49 -10.20
CA PHE A 23 10.17 65.11 -9.89
C PHE A 23 10.88 64.98 -8.53
N LEU A 24 11.77 65.91 -8.19
CA LEU A 24 12.44 65.92 -6.89
C LEU A 24 11.47 66.18 -5.73
N GLY A 25 10.38 66.91 -5.95
CA GLY A 25 9.34 67.19 -4.95
C GLY A 25 8.26 66.10 -4.82
N SER A 26 8.01 65.33 -5.88
CA SER A 26 6.99 64.27 -5.89
C SER A 26 7.47 62.97 -5.23
N ARG A 27 6.65 62.39 -4.35
CA ARG A 27 6.79 61.01 -3.88
C ARG A 27 5.51 60.26 -4.21
N GLU A 28 5.64 59.08 -4.81
CA GLU A 28 4.50 58.23 -5.14
C GLU A 28 4.31 57.17 -4.07
N ARG A 29 3.06 56.87 -3.73
CA ARG A 29 2.72 55.73 -2.89
C ARG A 29 2.65 54.47 -3.76
N VAL A 30 3.43 53.47 -3.39
CA VAL A 30 3.49 52.18 -4.08
C VAL A 30 3.23 51.09 -3.06
N THR A 31 2.47 50.07 -3.45
CA THR A 31 2.21 48.91 -2.61
C THR A 31 3.01 47.73 -3.15
N PHE A 32 3.95 47.25 -2.36
CA PHE A 32 4.72 46.04 -2.64
C PHE A 32 4.00 44.86 -1.98
N VAL A 33 3.61 43.86 -2.75
CA VAL A 33 3.01 42.63 -2.24
C VAL A 33 4.09 41.56 -2.33
N ILE A 34 4.77 41.30 -1.20
CA ILE A 34 5.86 40.32 -1.12
C ILE A 34 5.26 39.05 -0.53
N ASP A 35 5.21 37.96 -1.30
CA ASP A 35 4.69 36.68 -0.83
C ASP A 35 3.29 36.82 -0.21
N GLY A 36 2.43 37.61 -0.86
CA GLY A 36 1.06 37.91 -0.42
C GLY A 36 0.94 38.95 0.70
N LYS A 37 2.04 39.45 1.27
CA LYS A 37 2.04 40.49 2.31
C LYS A 37 2.20 41.87 1.71
N ALA A 38 1.16 42.70 1.82
CA ALA A 38 1.17 44.07 1.34
C ALA A 38 1.97 45.00 2.28
N GLN A 39 2.94 45.72 1.71
CA GLN A 39 3.72 46.76 2.35
C GLN A 39 3.69 48.01 1.47
N SER A 40 3.21 49.14 2.00
CA SER A 40 3.19 50.40 1.27
C SER A 40 4.39 51.26 1.63
N ALA A 41 5.07 51.81 0.64
CA ALA A 41 6.13 52.79 0.84
C ALA A 41 5.96 54.00 -0.08
N GLN A 42 6.48 55.14 0.36
CA GLN A 42 6.59 56.34 -0.47
C GLN A 42 7.95 56.36 -1.12
N VAL A 43 7.98 56.18 -2.43
CA VAL A 43 9.21 56.10 -3.22
C VAL A 43 9.27 57.23 -4.23
N ARG A 44 10.49 57.53 -4.68
CA ARG A 44 10.74 58.46 -5.77
C ARG A 44 11.49 57.70 -6.86
N ALA A 45 10.74 57.22 -7.83
CA ALA A 45 11.26 56.39 -8.90
C ALA A 45 10.41 56.55 -10.16
N LEU A 46 11.06 56.43 -11.32
CA LEU A 46 10.37 56.43 -12.62
C LEU A 46 9.94 55.02 -13.05
N THR A 47 10.60 53.98 -12.51
CA THR A 47 10.39 52.59 -12.87
C THR A 47 10.20 51.71 -11.65
N VAL A 48 9.61 50.53 -11.84
CA VAL A 48 9.50 49.50 -10.80
C VAL A 48 10.88 49.17 -10.20
N GLY A 49 11.91 49.00 -11.02
CA GLY A 49 13.29 48.74 -10.56
C GLY A 49 13.91 49.90 -9.77
N GLY A 50 13.49 51.14 -10.04
CA GLY A 50 13.84 52.29 -9.21
C GLY A 50 13.09 52.28 -7.87
N ALA A 51 11.81 51.91 -7.88
CA ALA A 51 10.96 51.84 -6.70
C ALA A 51 11.47 50.81 -5.69
N LEU A 52 11.85 49.61 -6.16
CA LEU A 52 12.44 48.55 -5.35
C LEU A 52 13.74 48.99 -4.66
N ARG A 53 14.65 49.61 -5.41
CA ARG A 53 15.90 50.16 -4.85
C ARG A 53 15.65 51.25 -3.81
N ALA A 54 14.69 52.14 -4.07
CA ALA A 54 14.32 53.19 -3.12
C ALA A 54 13.67 52.64 -1.84
N ALA A 55 12.96 51.51 -1.94
CA ALA A 55 12.37 50.79 -0.82
C ALA A 55 13.36 49.87 -0.08
N GLY A 56 14.59 49.71 -0.59
CA GLY A 56 15.59 48.80 0.00
C GLY A 56 15.28 47.32 -0.21
N ILE A 57 14.42 46.98 -1.18
CA ILE A 57 14.04 45.61 -1.50
C ILE A 57 15.07 45.04 -2.47
N ALA A 58 15.86 44.08 -1.99
CA ALA A 58 16.74 43.28 -2.82
C ALA A 58 15.92 42.16 -3.48
N LEU A 59 16.13 41.95 -4.78
CA LEU A 59 15.53 40.84 -5.52
C LEU A 59 16.64 39.90 -5.96
N ASP A 60 16.40 38.60 -5.82
CA ASP A 60 17.20 37.57 -6.45
C ASP A 60 16.97 37.56 -7.97
N GLU A 61 17.82 36.85 -8.70
CA GLU A 61 17.67 36.63 -10.14
C GLU A 61 16.45 35.77 -10.47
N ARG A 62 16.09 34.87 -9.54
CA ARG A 62 14.96 33.94 -9.69
C ARG A 62 13.63 34.46 -9.15
N ASP A 63 13.63 35.63 -8.51
CA ASP A 63 12.41 36.27 -8.02
C ASP A 63 11.55 36.75 -9.20
N VAL A 64 10.25 36.45 -9.13
CA VAL A 64 9.28 36.90 -10.13
C VAL A 64 8.67 38.22 -9.67
N LEU A 65 8.59 39.16 -10.60
CA LEU A 65 8.13 40.51 -10.35
C LEU A 65 7.11 40.92 -11.40
N GLN A 66 5.93 41.33 -10.94
CA GLN A 66 4.89 41.88 -11.79
C GLN A 66 4.45 43.26 -11.28
N PRO A 67 4.56 44.33 -12.10
CA PRO A 67 5.15 44.40 -13.44
C PRO A 67 6.68 44.38 -13.45
N GLN A 68 7.29 44.10 -14.61
CA GLN A 68 8.76 43.96 -14.78
C GLN A 68 9.56 45.20 -14.32
N LYS A 69 10.84 44.99 -13.95
CA LYS A 69 11.77 46.02 -13.43
C LYS A 69 11.88 47.27 -14.31
N SER A 70 11.74 47.13 -15.63
CA SER A 70 11.83 48.21 -16.61
C SER A 70 10.52 48.99 -16.81
N ALA A 71 9.39 48.49 -16.32
CA ALA A 71 8.09 49.14 -16.49
C ALA A 71 8.05 50.49 -15.77
N LEU A 72 7.43 51.48 -16.42
CA LEU A 72 7.15 52.77 -15.82
C LEU A 72 6.23 52.60 -14.62
N LEU A 73 6.56 53.28 -13.53
CA LEU A 73 5.76 53.29 -12.32
C LEU A 73 4.48 54.09 -12.55
N LYS A 74 3.33 53.54 -12.14
CA LYS A 74 2.05 54.25 -12.13
C LYS A 74 1.67 54.62 -10.69
N ALA A 75 0.94 55.72 -10.54
CA ALA A 75 0.42 56.14 -9.23
C ALA A 75 -0.45 55.04 -8.59
N ASN A 76 -0.21 54.75 -7.31
CA ASN A 76 -0.91 53.71 -6.52
C ASN A 76 -0.83 52.30 -7.11
N GLN A 77 0.22 52.00 -7.88
CA GLN A 77 0.43 50.68 -8.45
C GLN A 77 0.79 49.65 -7.37
N ALA A 78 0.17 48.48 -7.47
CA ALA A 78 0.60 47.28 -6.76
C ALA A 78 1.74 46.61 -7.55
N ILE A 79 2.79 46.23 -6.86
CA ILE A 79 3.95 45.52 -7.38
C ILE A 79 4.01 44.20 -6.64
N GLU A 80 3.67 43.12 -7.34
CA GLU A 80 3.71 41.76 -6.81
C GLU A 80 5.12 41.20 -6.97
N ILE A 81 5.64 40.68 -5.87
CA ILE A 81 6.96 40.09 -5.75
C ILE A 81 6.75 38.69 -5.18
N THR A 82 7.07 37.68 -5.98
CA THR A 82 7.11 36.29 -5.54
C THR A 82 8.56 35.90 -5.40
N GLN A 83 8.98 35.66 -4.15
CA GLN A 83 10.37 35.29 -3.89
C GLN A 83 10.61 33.83 -4.29
N ALA A 84 11.80 33.57 -4.83
CA ALA A 84 12.23 32.21 -5.07
C ALA A 84 12.44 31.48 -3.73
N ARG A 85 11.97 30.23 -3.68
CA ARG A 85 12.05 29.39 -2.49
C ARG A 85 12.76 28.08 -2.78
N ALA A 86 13.27 27.45 -1.73
CA ALA A 86 13.83 26.11 -1.82
C ALA A 86 12.71 25.07 -1.88
N VAL A 87 12.68 24.30 -2.97
CA VAL A 87 11.69 23.25 -3.21
C VAL A 87 12.41 21.91 -3.19
N ASN A 88 12.18 21.14 -2.13
CA ASN A 88 12.67 19.76 -2.02
C ASN A 88 11.63 18.86 -2.68
N ILE A 89 11.98 18.27 -3.82
CA ILE A 89 11.11 17.39 -4.59
C ILE A 89 11.54 15.96 -4.34
N GLN A 90 10.59 15.10 -3.96
CA GLN A 90 10.79 13.66 -3.84
C GLN A 90 9.86 12.93 -4.79
N VAL A 91 10.40 12.00 -5.59
CA VAL A 91 9.61 11.14 -6.49
C VAL A 91 9.59 9.72 -5.95
N LEU A 92 8.40 9.19 -5.74
CA LEU A 92 8.13 7.83 -5.28
C LEU A 92 7.38 7.05 -6.38
N PRO A 93 7.62 5.74 -6.54
CA PRO A 93 8.66 4.96 -5.86
C PRO A 93 10.06 5.22 -6.45
N GLY A 94 11.11 4.83 -5.71
CA GLY A 94 12.51 5.07 -6.07
C GLY A 94 13.22 6.08 -5.15
N GLY A 95 12.48 7.03 -4.58
CA GLY A 95 13.00 7.95 -3.56
C GLY A 95 13.98 8.99 -4.09
N GLU A 96 13.97 9.25 -5.40
CA GLU A 96 14.80 10.28 -6.00
C GLU A 96 14.45 11.65 -5.41
N THR A 97 15.45 12.34 -4.88
CA THR A 97 15.28 13.67 -4.30
C THR A 97 16.06 14.71 -5.09
N SER A 98 15.43 15.84 -5.41
CA SER A 98 16.06 16.99 -6.04
C SER A 98 15.73 18.28 -5.30
N LEU A 99 16.64 19.26 -5.38
CA LEU A 99 16.46 20.59 -4.84
C LEU A 99 16.33 21.58 -5.99
N LEU A 100 15.18 22.26 -6.06
CA LEU A 100 14.91 23.33 -7.01
C LEU A 100 14.81 24.67 -6.27
N ILE A 101 15.43 25.72 -6.80
CA ILE A 101 15.20 27.10 -6.35
C ILE A 101 14.32 27.77 -7.38
N SER A 102 13.06 28.05 -7.04
CA SER A 102 12.08 28.60 -8.00
C SER A 102 11.05 29.49 -7.32
N ALA A 103 10.55 30.47 -8.09
CA ALA A 103 9.43 31.32 -7.73
C ALA A 103 8.09 30.82 -8.31
N GLY A 104 8.05 29.57 -8.81
CA GLY A 104 6.83 28.94 -9.31
C GLY A 104 5.73 28.87 -8.25
N SER A 105 4.52 29.27 -8.63
CA SER A 105 3.37 29.36 -7.73
C SER A 105 2.55 28.07 -7.67
N THR A 106 2.65 27.17 -8.65
CA THR A 106 1.90 25.91 -8.69
C THR A 106 2.82 24.70 -8.59
N ALA A 107 2.28 23.57 -8.13
CA ALA A 107 3.05 22.33 -8.07
C ALA A 107 3.50 21.87 -9.47
N GLY A 108 2.64 22.04 -10.49
CA GLY A 108 2.91 21.65 -11.87
C GLY A 108 4.05 22.45 -12.49
N ASP A 109 4.08 23.77 -12.29
CA ASP A 109 5.17 24.61 -12.80
C ASP A 109 6.51 24.24 -12.17
N LEU A 110 6.51 24.01 -10.85
CA LEU A 110 7.72 23.62 -10.11
C LEU A 110 8.23 22.25 -10.54
N LEU A 111 7.34 21.28 -10.76
CA LEU A 111 7.71 19.95 -11.22
C LEU A 111 8.21 20.00 -12.68
N ALA A 112 7.59 20.80 -13.54
CA ALA A 112 8.05 20.99 -14.91
C ALA A 112 9.43 21.66 -14.99
N GLU A 113 9.71 22.67 -14.16
CA GLU A 113 11.03 23.30 -14.06
C GLU A 113 12.11 22.33 -13.55
N ALA A 114 11.72 21.34 -12.73
CA ALA A 114 12.58 20.25 -12.28
C ALA A 114 12.66 19.07 -13.25
N ASP A 115 12.12 19.19 -14.47
CA ASP A 115 12.03 18.13 -15.48
C ASP A 115 11.28 16.86 -14.99
N VAL A 116 10.39 17.01 -14.00
CA VAL A 116 9.54 15.92 -13.49
C VAL A 116 8.21 15.90 -14.24
N ALA A 117 8.11 15.02 -15.23
CA ALA A 117 6.88 14.81 -15.99
C ALA A 117 5.82 14.06 -15.18
N LEU A 118 4.65 14.65 -14.99
CA LEU A 118 3.52 14.04 -14.27
C LEU A 118 2.71 13.08 -15.15
N GLY A 119 2.37 11.91 -14.60
CA GLY A 119 1.37 11.01 -15.15
C GLY A 119 -0.06 11.45 -14.81
N ALA A 120 -1.05 10.88 -15.51
CA ALA A 120 -2.46 11.23 -15.32
C ALA A 120 -2.98 10.88 -13.92
N ASP A 121 -2.54 9.74 -13.38
CA ASP A 121 -3.00 9.20 -12.09
C ASP A 121 -2.03 9.47 -10.94
N ASP A 122 -0.94 10.20 -11.21
CA ASP A 122 0.03 10.59 -10.19
C ASP A 122 -0.61 11.48 -9.12
N ARG A 123 -0.05 11.39 -7.91
CA ARG A 123 -0.50 12.21 -6.79
C ARG A 123 0.62 13.09 -6.29
N ILE A 124 0.26 14.28 -5.87
CA ILE A 124 1.19 15.30 -5.41
C ILE A 124 0.80 15.70 -3.99
N TRP A 125 1.80 15.81 -3.13
CA TRP A 125 1.67 16.38 -1.80
C TRP A 125 2.61 17.57 -1.67
N ALA A 126 2.11 18.64 -1.06
CA ALA A 126 2.88 19.81 -0.67
C ALA A 126 2.85 19.91 0.85
N ASN A 127 4.01 19.86 1.50
CA ASN A 127 4.14 19.90 2.96
C ASN A 127 3.23 18.89 3.70
N GLY A 128 2.99 17.72 3.10
CA GLY A 128 2.14 16.66 3.65
C GLY A 128 0.66 16.74 3.26
N GLU A 129 0.20 17.80 2.60
CA GLU A 129 -1.18 17.95 2.13
C GLU A 129 -1.32 17.63 0.65
N ARG A 130 -2.39 16.92 0.26
CA ARG A 130 -2.64 16.56 -1.14
C ARG A 130 -3.03 17.80 -1.95
N VAL A 131 -2.36 18.03 -3.08
CA VAL A 131 -2.58 19.16 -3.98
C VAL A 131 -2.72 18.70 -5.43
N THR A 132 -3.30 19.54 -6.28
CA THR A 132 -3.30 19.32 -7.75
C THR A 132 -2.15 20.08 -8.41
N ALA A 133 -1.80 19.69 -9.64
CA ALA A 133 -0.71 20.34 -10.37
C ALA A 133 -0.98 21.84 -10.62
N GLN A 134 -2.23 22.24 -10.82
CA GLN A 134 -2.61 23.63 -11.12
C GLN A 134 -2.96 24.45 -9.87
N GLN A 135 -2.97 23.82 -8.69
CA GLN A 135 -3.30 24.52 -7.45
C GLN A 135 -2.17 25.49 -7.07
N GLU A 136 -2.55 26.73 -6.75
CA GLU A 136 -1.63 27.70 -6.16
C GLU A 136 -1.19 27.24 -4.78
N LEU A 137 0.13 27.26 -4.57
CA LEU A 137 0.79 26.89 -3.33
C LEU A 137 1.10 28.14 -2.52
N ALA A 138 0.93 28.04 -1.20
CA ALA A 138 1.27 29.13 -0.31
C ALA A 138 2.73 29.57 -0.49
N PRO A 139 3.01 30.89 -0.47
CA PRO A 139 4.37 31.39 -0.54
C PRO A 139 5.12 31.09 0.77
N GLY A 140 6.45 31.09 0.72
CA GLY A 140 7.28 30.72 1.86
C GLY A 140 8.73 30.48 1.45
N THR A 141 9.60 30.22 2.41
CA THR A 141 11.04 30.04 2.18
C THR A 141 11.41 28.63 1.73
N GLU A 142 10.62 27.63 2.14
CA GLU A 142 10.82 26.22 1.85
C GLU A 142 9.51 25.54 1.50
N LEU A 143 9.58 24.54 0.62
CA LEU A 143 8.47 23.72 0.21
C LEU A 143 8.95 22.27 0.03
N ALA A 144 8.27 21.33 0.67
CA ALA A 144 8.44 19.91 0.39
C ALA A 144 7.36 19.46 -0.61
N LEU A 145 7.77 19.02 -1.79
CA LEU A 145 6.92 18.38 -2.77
C LEU A 145 7.22 16.89 -2.82
N VAL A 146 6.17 16.07 -2.71
CA VAL A 146 6.25 14.63 -2.92
C VAL A 146 5.35 14.27 -4.07
N VAL A 147 5.90 13.64 -5.10
CA VAL A 147 5.16 13.05 -6.21
C VAL A 147 5.17 11.54 -6.03
N ARG A 148 3.99 10.94 -6.03
CA ARG A 148 3.84 9.49 -6.06
C ARG A 148 3.29 9.08 -7.41
N ARG A 149 4.11 8.33 -8.12
CA ARG A 149 3.86 7.80 -9.46
C ARG A 149 2.84 6.68 -9.40
N ALA A 150 1.91 6.71 -10.33
CA ALA A 150 0.97 5.62 -10.49
C ALA A 150 1.69 4.35 -10.95
N GLN A 151 1.41 3.24 -10.28
CA GLN A 151 1.89 1.91 -10.63
C GLN A 151 0.77 1.07 -11.23
N THR A 152 1.16 0.18 -12.13
CA THR A 152 0.25 -0.76 -12.78
C THR A 152 0.20 -2.07 -12.00
N ILE A 153 -1.00 -2.57 -11.73
CA ILE A 153 -1.25 -3.83 -11.03
C ILE A 153 -2.02 -4.73 -11.98
N GLU A 154 -1.51 -5.92 -12.23
CA GLU A 154 -2.23 -6.97 -12.94
C GLU A 154 -2.84 -7.92 -11.91
N LEU A 155 -4.15 -7.83 -11.72
CA LEU A 155 -4.89 -8.60 -10.74
C LEU A 155 -5.53 -9.82 -11.40
N HIS A 156 -5.12 -11.02 -10.96
CA HIS A 156 -5.72 -12.30 -11.32
C HIS A 156 -6.68 -12.75 -10.22
N SER A 157 -7.94 -12.99 -10.57
CA SER A 157 -8.97 -13.49 -9.65
C SER A 157 -9.69 -14.67 -10.30
N GLY A 158 -9.20 -15.88 -10.07
CA GLY A 158 -9.67 -17.07 -10.76
C GLY A 158 -9.29 -17.04 -12.25
N GLU A 159 -10.28 -17.09 -13.14
CA GLU A 159 -10.07 -16.98 -14.59
C GLU A 159 -10.06 -15.53 -15.10
N GLU A 160 -10.47 -14.57 -14.26
CA GLU A 160 -10.54 -13.15 -14.62
C GLU A 160 -9.19 -12.48 -14.37
N THR A 161 -8.77 -11.65 -15.32
CA THR A 161 -7.59 -10.78 -15.17
C THR A 161 -8.01 -9.33 -15.41
N GLN A 162 -7.65 -8.45 -14.48
CA GLN A 162 -7.96 -7.03 -14.53
C GLN A 162 -6.69 -6.20 -14.35
N GLN A 163 -6.50 -5.19 -15.19
CA GLN A 163 -5.43 -4.21 -15.01
C GLN A 163 -5.94 -3.01 -14.23
N LEU A 164 -5.20 -2.63 -13.19
CA LEU A 164 -5.46 -1.47 -12.34
C LEU A 164 -4.28 -0.51 -12.39
N THR A 165 -4.54 0.77 -12.18
CA THR A 165 -3.51 1.80 -12.02
C THR A 165 -3.78 2.56 -10.73
N SER A 166 -2.81 2.67 -9.85
CA SER A 166 -2.95 3.42 -8.59
C SER A 166 -1.63 4.04 -8.12
N SER A 167 -1.75 5.21 -7.51
CA SER A 167 -0.65 5.92 -6.82
C SER A 167 -0.67 5.69 -5.31
N ALA A 168 -1.31 4.62 -4.84
CA ALA A 168 -1.44 4.32 -3.42
C ALA A 168 -0.14 3.90 -2.74
N ALA A 169 -0.14 4.00 -1.41
CA ALA A 169 0.73 3.37 -0.41
C ALA A 169 1.20 1.95 -0.72
N THR A 170 0.19 1.09 -0.68
CA THR A 170 0.29 -0.34 -0.54
C THR A 170 -0.81 -1.01 -1.37
N LEU A 171 -0.61 -2.29 -1.68
CA LEU A 171 -1.52 -3.04 -2.53
C LEU A 171 -2.95 -3.02 -1.99
N GLY A 172 -3.12 -3.12 -0.66
CA GLY A 172 -4.42 -3.03 -0.01
C GLY A 172 -5.13 -1.70 -0.25
N GLU A 173 -4.42 -0.57 -0.15
CA GLU A 173 -5.00 0.75 -0.44
C GLU A 173 -5.39 0.85 -1.93
N ALA A 174 -4.52 0.40 -2.85
CA ALA A 174 -4.81 0.40 -4.27
C ALA A 174 -6.07 -0.41 -4.64
N LEU A 175 -6.21 -1.62 -4.07
CA LEU A 175 -7.39 -2.46 -4.27
C LEU A 175 -8.65 -1.82 -3.68
N SER A 176 -8.55 -1.22 -2.49
CA SER A 176 -9.68 -0.51 -1.87
C SER A 176 -10.15 0.68 -2.71
N GLU A 177 -9.24 1.45 -3.29
CA GLU A 177 -9.56 2.57 -4.19
C GLU A 177 -10.24 2.11 -5.48
N ALA A 178 -9.84 0.95 -6.01
CA ALA A 178 -10.50 0.31 -7.14
C ALA A 178 -11.87 -0.31 -6.76
N GLY A 179 -12.30 -0.21 -5.50
CA GLY A 179 -13.55 -0.77 -5.01
C GLY A 179 -13.50 -2.28 -4.73
N ILE A 180 -12.31 -2.87 -4.72
CA ILE A 180 -12.10 -4.31 -4.48
C ILE A 180 -11.91 -4.53 -2.98
N LEU A 181 -13.00 -4.93 -2.32
CA LEU A 181 -13.00 -5.23 -0.89
C LEU A 181 -12.57 -6.68 -0.65
N LEU A 182 -11.62 -6.89 0.26
CA LEU A 182 -11.14 -8.22 0.65
C LEU A 182 -11.92 -8.71 1.87
N ALA A 183 -12.39 -9.96 1.81
CA ALA A 183 -12.95 -10.62 2.99
C ALA A 183 -11.82 -11.16 3.89
N PRO A 184 -12.04 -11.32 5.20
CA PRO A 184 -11.00 -11.82 6.12
C PRO A 184 -10.39 -13.18 5.75
N ALA A 185 -11.16 -14.02 5.06
CA ALA A 185 -10.73 -15.35 4.63
C ALA A 185 -10.14 -15.38 3.21
N ASP A 186 -10.19 -14.25 2.47
CA ASP A 186 -9.55 -14.16 1.16
C ASP A 186 -8.03 -14.25 1.31
N ARG A 187 -7.34 -14.62 0.24
CA ARG A 187 -5.88 -14.65 0.18
C ARG A 187 -5.43 -13.77 -0.98
N LEU A 188 -4.43 -12.94 -0.70
CA LEU A 188 -3.81 -12.06 -1.66
C LEU A 188 -2.31 -12.35 -1.68
N SER A 189 -1.76 -12.57 -2.87
CA SER A 189 -0.34 -12.74 -3.10
C SER A 189 0.11 -11.74 -4.17
N PRO A 190 1.02 -10.80 -3.87
CA PRO A 190 1.64 -10.54 -2.58
C PRO A 190 0.65 -9.93 -1.55
N ALA A 191 1.07 -9.81 -0.29
CA ALA A 191 0.20 -9.38 0.81
C ALA A 191 -0.27 -7.91 0.65
N VAL A 192 -1.37 -7.55 1.31
CA VAL A 192 -1.96 -6.18 1.26
C VAL A 192 -1.02 -5.06 1.67
N GLU A 193 -0.05 -5.34 2.55
CA GLU A 193 0.95 -4.35 3.01
C GLU A 193 2.12 -4.16 2.03
N THR A 194 2.13 -4.90 0.93
CA THR A 194 3.21 -4.81 -0.07
C THR A 194 3.24 -3.40 -0.67
N PRO A 195 4.37 -2.68 -0.59
CA PRO A 195 4.51 -1.36 -1.19
C PRO A 195 4.33 -1.39 -2.71
N LEU A 196 3.64 -0.41 -3.29
CA LEU A 196 3.59 -0.23 -4.75
C LEU A 196 4.84 0.49 -5.24
N ASP A 197 5.93 -0.26 -5.39
CA ASP A 197 7.21 0.27 -5.87
C ASP A 197 7.47 0.06 -7.36
N GLY A 198 6.54 -0.58 -8.07
CA GLY A 198 6.67 -0.92 -9.47
C GLY A 198 5.41 -1.58 -10.00
N ALA A 199 5.44 -1.93 -11.29
CA ALA A 199 4.43 -2.82 -11.84
C ALA A 199 4.48 -4.19 -11.14
N MET A 200 3.32 -4.77 -10.82
CA MET A 200 3.26 -6.06 -10.13
C MET A 200 2.07 -6.92 -10.58
N GLU A 201 2.29 -8.23 -10.59
CA GLU A 201 1.25 -9.25 -10.72
C GLU A 201 0.73 -9.63 -9.34
N VAL A 202 -0.58 -9.79 -9.22
CA VAL A 202 -1.28 -10.04 -7.97
C VAL A 202 -2.30 -11.14 -8.16
N GLU A 203 -2.24 -12.18 -7.33
CA GLU A 203 -3.23 -13.25 -7.27
C GLU A 203 -4.18 -13.01 -6.09
N LEU A 204 -5.47 -12.89 -6.37
CA LEU A 204 -6.55 -12.84 -5.40
C LEU A 204 -7.36 -14.13 -5.45
N ARG A 205 -7.29 -14.89 -4.36
CA ARG A 205 -8.15 -16.06 -4.14
C ARG A 205 -9.28 -15.70 -3.18
N ARG A 206 -10.50 -15.78 -3.70
CA ARG A 206 -11.72 -15.56 -2.92
C ARG A 206 -12.04 -16.77 -2.06
N ALA A 207 -12.47 -16.50 -0.83
CA ALA A 207 -12.86 -17.55 0.09
C ALA A 207 -14.19 -18.19 -0.33
N VAL A 208 -14.23 -19.51 -0.27
CA VAL A 208 -15.44 -20.30 -0.50
C VAL A 208 -16.08 -20.61 0.85
N GLU A 209 -17.42 -20.59 0.92
CA GLU A 209 -18.15 -21.06 2.10
C GLU A 209 -18.10 -22.58 2.17
N LEU A 210 -17.64 -23.11 3.30
CA LEU A 210 -17.50 -24.53 3.53
C LEU A 210 -18.61 -25.06 4.43
N THR A 211 -19.15 -26.21 4.06
CA THR A 211 -20.06 -27.00 4.89
C THR A 211 -19.40 -28.35 5.18
N ILE A 212 -18.82 -28.49 6.37
CA ILE A 212 -18.02 -29.65 6.77
C ILE A 212 -18.87 -30.56 7.66
N GLN A 213 -19.17 -31.77 7.21
CA GLN A 213 -19.81 -32.82 8.01
C GLN A 213 -18.75 -33.60 8.78
N VAL A 214 -18.77 -33.53 10.11
CA VAL A 214 -17.80 -34.20 10.99
C VAL A 214 -18.45 -34.56 12.32
N ASP A 215 -18.13 -35.74 12.86
CA ASP A 215 -18.59 -36.24 14.18
C ASP A 215 -20.12 -36.17 14.39
N GLY A 216 -20.89 -36.37 13.30
CA GLY A 216 -22.35 -36.28 13.31
C GLY A 216 -22.92 -34.85 13.31
N GLY A 217 -22.07 -33.83 13.27
CA GLY A 217 -22.42 -32.42 13.20
C GLY A 217 -22.01 -31.74 11.90
N VAL A 218 -22.27 -30.42 11.82
CA VAL A 218 -21.91 -29.56 10.69
C VAL A 218 -21.13 -28.36 11.19
N VAL A 219 -19.92 -28.16 10.65
CA VAL A 219 -19.09 -26.98 10.86
C VAL A 219 -19.17 -26.10 9.61
N ARG A 220 -19.42 -24.80 9.79
CA ARG A 220 -19.39 -23.80 8.71
C ARG A 220 -18.16 -22.92 8.85
N ALA A 221 -17.43 -22.75 7.76
CA ALA A 221 -16.23 -21.92 7.71
C ALA A 221 -16.11 -21.22 6.35
N LYS A 222 -15.17 -20.29 6.23
CA LYS A 222 -14.75 -19.74 4.93
C LYS A 222 -13.25 -19.94 4.80
N SER A 223 -12.79 -20.38 3.64
CA SER A 223 -11.37 -20.57 3.36
C SER A 223 -11.06 -20.30 1.89
N ALA A 224 -9.90 -19.70 1.65
CA ALA A 224 -9.29 -19.56 0.33
C ALA A 224 -7.99 -20.40 0.23
N ALA A 225 -7.91 -21.47 1.01
CA ALA A 225 -6.82 -22.43 0.95
C ALA A 225 -6.79 -23.18 -0.38
N GLU A 226 -5.61 -23.70 -0.76
CA GLU A 226 -5.44 -24.40 -2.03
C GLU A 226 -6.01 -25.82 -1.97
N THR A 227 -5.97 -26.42 -0.77
CA THR A 227 -6.36 -27.81 -0.56
C THR A 227 -7.42 -27.94 0.52
N ILE A 228 -8.20 -29.03 0.43
CA ILE A 228 -9.20 -29.39 1.44
C ILE A 228 -8.55 -29.61 2.81
N GLY A 229 -7.36 -30.20 2.86
CA GLY A 229 -6.63 -30.42 4.12
C GLY A 229 -6.29 -29.12 4.84
N GLU A 230 -5.77 -28.13 4.11
CA GLU A 230 -5.51 -26.79 4.64
C GLU A 230 -6.82 -26.10 5.07
N ALA A 231 -7.87 -26.18 4.26
CA ALA A 231 -9.17 -25.60 4.56
C ALA A 231 -9.80 -26.20 5.83
N LEU A 232 -9.67 -27.51 6.02
CA LEU A 232 -10.12 -28.22 7.22
C LEU A 232 -9.31 -27.77 8.45
N ALA A 233 -7.99 -27.63 8.32
CA ALA A 233 -7.14 -27.13 9.40
C ALA A 233 -7.50 -25.68 9.80
N GLU A 234 -7.74 -24.79 8.83
CA GLU A 234 -8.20 -23.41 9.06
C GLU A 234 -9.58 -23.39 9.76
N ALA A 235 -10.45 -24.34 9.44
CA ALA A 235 -11.75 -24.51 10.10
C ALA A 235 -11.67 -25.17 11.49
N GLY A 236 -10.48 -25.51 11.97
CA GLY A 236 -10.26 -26.18 13.25
C GLY A 236 -10.59 -27.68 13.24
N VAL A 237 -10.73 -28.30 12.06
CA VAL A 237 -11.02 -29.71 11.87
C VAL A 237 -9.74 -30.43 11.43
N SER A 238 -8.94 -30.92 12.38
CA SER A 238 -7.73 -31.67 12.06
C SER A 238 -8.04 -33.12 11.69
N LEU A 239 -7.45 -33.63 10.60
CA LEU A 239 -7.42 -35.06 10.27
C LEU A 239 -6.29 -35.73 11.07
N GLN A 240 -6.59 -36.81 11.81
CA GLN A 240 -5.62 -37.49 12.66
C GLN A 240 -5.50 -38.97 12.28
N GLY A 241 -4.27 -39.50 12.30
CA GLY A 241 -4.02 -40.92 12.08
C GLY A 241 -4.50 -41.41 10.71
N LEU A 242 -5.59 -42.17 10.70
CA LEU A 242 -6.19 -42.75 9.49
C LEU A 242 -7.44 -42.00 9.02
N ASP A 243 -7.79 -40.89 9.67
CA ASP A 243 -8.89 -40.02 9.24
C ASP A 243 -8.64 -39.51 7.82
N TYR A 244 -9.72 -39.32 7.08
CA TYR A 244 -9.65 -38.75 5.73
C TYR A 244 -10.89 -37.91 5.44
N SER A 245 -10.77 -37.05 4.44
CA SER A 245 -11.89 -36.25 3.94
C SER A 245 -12.44 -36.79 2.62
N LEU A 246 -13.71 -36.45 2.36
CA LEU A 246 -14.39 -36.62 1.10
C LEU A 246 -14.92 -35.23 0.65
N PRO A 247 -14.43 -34.68 -0.48
CA PRO A 247 -13.34 -35.17 -1.32
C PRO A 247 -11.98 -35.24 -0.59
N ALA A 248 -11.01 -35.93 -1.17
CA ALA A 248 -9.70 -36.17 -0.56
C ALA A 248 -8.94 -34.88 -0.22
N GLU A 249 -8.25 -34.86 0.91
CA GLU A 249 -7.60 -33.67 1.51
C GLU A 249 -6.62 -32.95 0.58
N GLY A 250 -5.95 -33.66 -0.33
CA GLY A 250 -5.02 -33.08 -1.31
C GLY A 250 -5.68 -32.52 -2.58
N LYS A 251 -7.01 -32.50 -2.67
CA LYS A 251 -7.74 -31.88 -3.79
C LYS A 251 -8.07 -30.42 -3.47
N GLY A 252 -8.28 -29.64 -4.51
CA GLY A 252 -8.79 -28.28 -4.40
C GLY A 252 -10.19 -28.24 -3.79
N ILE A 253 -10.53 -27.09 -3.20
CA ILE A 253 -11.84 -26.87 -2.60
C ILE A 253 -12.93 -26.96 -3.70
N PRO A 254 -13.98 -27.79 -3.51
CA PRO A 254 -15.05 -27.88 -4.49
C PRO A 254 -15.89 -26.58 -4.50
N ALA A 255 -16.46 -26.23 -5.65
CA ALA A 255 -17.21 -24.98 -5.82
C ALA A 255 -18.46 -24.88 -4.92
N ASP A 256 -19.04 -26.01 -4.51
CA ASP A 256 -20.17 -26.07 -3.58
C ASP A 256 -19.75 -26.06 -2.10
N GLY A 257 -18.44 -26.18 -1.82
CA GLY A 257 -17.89 -26.17 -0.46
C GLY A 257 -18.28 -27.36 0.42
N SER A 258 -18.85 -28.43 -0.16
CA SER A 258 -19.32 -29.59 0.61
C SER A 258 -18.16 -30.51 0.96
N LEU A 259 -17.88 -30.68 2.26
CA LEU A 259 -16.82 -31.55 2.77
C LEU A 259 -17.38 -32.54 3.79
N ARG A 260 -16.88 -33.77 3.82
CA ARG A 260 -17.16 -34.74 4.87
C ARG A 260 -15.86 -35.29 5.42
N VAL A 261 -15.74 -35.35 6.74
CA VAL A 261 -14.61 -35.97 7.44
C VAL A 261 -15.07 -37.30 8.02
N VAL A 262 -14.30 -38.36 7.76
CA VAL A 262 -14.53 -39.70 8.27
C VAL A 262 -13.46 -39.99 9.32
N ARG A 263 -13.87 -40.18 10.57
CA ARG A 263 -12.98 -40.60 11.66
C ARG A 263 -12.70 -42.09 11.58
N VAL A 264 -11.44 -42.48 11.65
CA VAL A 264 -11.01 -43.89 11.57
C VAL A 264 -10.24 -44.29 12.82
N ARG A 265 -10.73 -45.34 13.51
CA ARG A 265 -10.01 -45.97 14.64
C ARG A 265 -9.76 -47.44 14.37
N GLU A 266 -8.61 -47.95 14.80
CA GLU A 266 -8.30 -49.38 14.78
C GLU A 266 -8.18 -49.90 16.21
N GLU A 267 -8.86 -51.00 16.51
CA GLU A 267 -8.78 -51.68 17.80
C GLU A 267 -8.25 -53.10 17.62
N LEU A 268 -7.32 -53.50 18.50
CA LEU A 268 -6.83 -54.86 18.58
C LEU A 268 -7.73 -55.67 19.51
N VAL A 269 -8.43 -56.65 18.94
CA VAL A 269 -9.26 -57.59 19.69
C VAL A 269 -8.42 -58.84 19.95
N ILE A 270 -8.10 -59.07 21.23
CA ILE A 270 -7.37 -60.26 21.68
C ILE A 270 -8.37 -61.17 22.39
N GLN A 271 -8.50 -62.41 21.91
CA GLN A 271 -9.35 -63.42 22.53
C GLN A 271 -8.49 -64.63 22.91
N GLN A 272 -8.50 -64.98 24.20
CA GLN A 272 -7.78 -66.14 24.73
C GLN A 272 -8.76 -67.26 25.03
N THR A 273 -8.45 -68.46 24.56
CA THR A 273 -9.25 -69.67 24.82
C THR A 273 -8.34 -70.75 25.39
N ALA A 274 -8.80 -71.40 26.47
CA ALA A 274 -8.08 -72.53 27.05
C ALA A 274 -8.12 -73.73 26.09
N VAL A 275 -6.96 -74.33 25.84
CA VAL A 275 -6.82 -75.56 25.07
C VAL A 275 -6.68 -76.72 26.05
N PRO A 276 -7.66 -77.64 26.13
CA PRO A 276 -7.58 -78.79 27.02
C PRO A 276 -6.36 -79.66 26.72
N TYR A 277 -5.76 -80.24 27.75
CA TYR A 277 -4.73 -81.27 27.57
C TYR A 277 -5.37 -82.61 27.17
N THR A 278 -4.60 -83.47 26.52
CA THR A 278 -4.99 -84.86 26.25
C THR A 278 -4.32 -85.80 27.26
N THR A 279 -5.01 -86.89 27.60
CA THR A 279 -4.47 -87.92 28.50
C THR A 279 -3.85 -89.04 27.66
N LYS A 280 -2.62 -89.43 27.97
CA LYS A 280 -1.99 -90.64 27.42
C LYS A 280 -1.77 -91.64 28.57
N TYR A 281 -2.15 -92.89 28.33
CA TYR A 281 -1.92 -93.98 29.28
C TYR A 281 -0.61 -94.69 28.97
N GLU A 282 0.12 -95.06 30.01
CA GLU A 282 1.35 -95.83 29.93
C GLU A 282 1.29 -96.94 30.97
N ASN A 283 1.62 -98.17 30.57
CA ASN A 283 1.56 -99.33 31.45
C ASN A 283 2.71 -99.26 32.46
N SER A 284 2.41 -99.44 33.75
CA SER A 284 3.41 -99.48 34.82
C SER A 284 3.37 -100.83 35.54
N ASP A 285 4.55 -101.32 35.92
CA ASP A 285 4.77 -102.50 36.75
C ASP A 285 4.81 -102.19 38.26
N GLN A 286 4.63 -100.92 38.64
CA GLN A 286 4.77 -100.42 40.03
C GLN A 286 3.42 -100.14 40.74
N GLY A 287 2.29 -100.61 40.20
CA GLY A 287 0.93 -100.35 40.74
C GLY A 287 0.03 -101.59 40.79
N GLU A 288 -1.09 -101.49 41.51
CA GLU A 288 -2.09 -102.58 41.58
C GLU A 288 -2.85 -102.73 40.24
N LEU A 289 -3.25 -103.97 39.91
CA LEU A 289 -4.06 -104.25 38.73
C LEU A 289 -5.36 -103.43 38.76
N ASP A 290 -5.77 -102.91 37.60
CA ASP A 290 -6.98 -102.10 37.38
C ASP A 290 -7.03 -100.74 38.11
N GLN A 291 -5.91 -100.25 38.67
CA GLN A 291 -5.81 -98.87 39.16
C GLN A 291 -5.10 -97.95 38.18
N GLN A 292 -5.62 -96.72 38.04
CA GLN A 292 -4.97 -95.65 37.30
C GLN A 292 -4.40 -94.63 38.28
N GLN A 293 -3.10 -94.35 38.18
CA GLN A 293 -2.44 -93.32 38.98
C GLN A 293 -1.85 -92.25 38.05
N GLY A 294 -2.13 -90.98 38.34
CA GLY A 294 -1.60 -89.86 37.56
C GLY A 294 -0.09 -89.70 37.79
N VAL A 295 0.72 -89.93 36.76
CA VAL A 295 2.19 -89.81 36.83
C VAL A 295 2.65 -88.36 36.59
N VAL A 296 2.00 -87.67 35.64
CA VAL A 296 2.26 -86.26 35.32
C VAL A 296 0.93 -85.55 35.11
N ALA A 297 0.75 -84.40 35.76
CA ALA A 297 -0.45 -83.59 35.58
C ALA A 297 -0.44 -82.90 34.21
N GLY A 298 -1.54 -82.99 33.47
CA GLY A 298 -1.74 -82.19 32.27
C GLY A 298 -1.87 -80.71 32.61
N VAL A 299 -1.36 -79.83 31.76
CA VAL A 299 -1.47 -78.37 31.89
C VAL A 299 -2.32 -77.84 30.75
N LEU A 300 -3.31 -77.00 31.07
CA LEU A 300 -4.10 -76.32 30.05
C LEU A 300 -3.18 -75.44 29.19
N GLY A 301 -3.28 -75.59 27.87
CA GLY A 301 -2.70 -74.64 26.94
C GLY A 301 -3.52 -73.36 26.86
N ILE A 302 -2.92 -72.29 26.35
CA ILE A 302 -3.62 -71.05 25.99
C ILE A 302 -3.44 -70.85 24.50
N GLN A 303 -4.56 -70.71 23.78
CA GLN A 303 -4.56 -70.24 22.40
C GLN A 303 -5.02 -68.78 22.38
N GLU A 304 -4.22 -67.92 21.75
CA GLU A 304 -4.53 -66.50 21.59
C GLU A 304 -4.88 -66.22 20.13
N TRP A 305 -6.05 -65.63 19.91
CA TRP A 305 -6.46 -65.06 18.65
C TRP A 305 -6.30 -63.54 18.70
N ARG A 306 -5.66 -62.96 17.70
CA ARG A 306 -5.49 -61.50 17.54
C ARG A 306 -6.17 -61.06 16.24
N GLY A 307 -7.19 -60.23 16.36
CA GLY A 307 -7.84 -59.55 15.24
C GLY A 307 -7.62 -58.05 15.31
N ARG A 308 -7.62 -57.39 14.16
CA ARG A 308 -7.69 -55.94 14.06
C ARG A 308 -9.04 -55.56 13.49
N VAL A 309 -9.80 -54.73 14.21
CA VAL A 309 -11.08 -54.19 13.76
C VAL A 309 -10.89 -52.70 13.46
N ARG A 310 -11.33 -52.26 12.28
CA ARG A 310 -11.31 -50.85 11.86
C ARG A 310 -12.73 -50.32 11.89
N TYR A 311 -12.93 -49.20 12.57
CA TYR A 311 -14.21 -48.48 12.61
C TYR A 311 -14.10 -47.20 11.81
N GLU A 312 -15.12 -46.89 11.02
CA GLU A 312 -15.22 -45.67 10.21
C GLU A 312 -16.49 -44.90 10.57
N ALA A 313 -16.37 -43.61 10.89
CA ALA A 313 -17.48 -42.79 11.38
C ALA A 313 -18.23 -43.41 12.59
N GLY A 314 -17.50 -44.17 13.41
CA GLY A 314 -18.03 -44.83 14.61
C GLY A 314 -18.75 -46.16 14.35
N GLN A 315 -18.77 -46.69 13.12
CA GLN A 315 -19.37 -47.97 12.75
C GLN A 315 -18.33 -49.00 12.31
#